data_AF-A0A4S4LK23-F1
#
_entry.id   AF-A0A4S4LK23-F1
#
_cell.length_a   1.000
_cell.length_b   1.000
_cell.length_c   1.000
_cell.angle_alpha   90.00
_cell.angle_beta   90.00
_cell.angle_gamma   90.00
#
_symmetry.space_group_name_H-M   'P 1'
#
loop_
_entity.id
_entity.type
_entity.pdbx_description
1 polymer ?
#
loop_
_entity_poly.entity_id
_entity_poly.type
_entity_poly.pdbx_seq_one_letter_code
_entity_poly.pdbx_strand_id
1 'polypeptide(L)'
;MAPSMPVHSDHTTPTFDIKQPRELRRYFTDLKFHFSRSKVTNDDEKKTHACHFLNVDTCELWEFLAEYTDLEKTYNNFKAAIYKLYPGAEEDKK
;
A
#
# COMPACT_ATOMS: atom_id res chain seq x y z
N MET A 1 22.44 14.26 -1.50
CA MET A 1 21.99 13.03 -0.79
C MET A 1 20.49 12.91 -0.97
N ALA A 2 20.03 11.82 -1.58
CA ALA A 2 18.60 11.55 -1.67
C ALA A 2 18.09 11.13 -0.28
N PRO A 3 16.90 11.57 0.17
CA PRO A 3 16.36 11.15 1.46
C PRO A 3 16.06 9.65 1.42
N SER A 4 16.69 8.90 2.31
CA SER A 4 16.39 7.48 2.55
C SER A 4 14.95 7.33 3.04
N MET A 5 14.28 6.25 2.62
CA MET A 5 12.93 5.93 3.09
C MET A 5 12.89 5.88 4.64
N PRO A 6 11.82 6.40 5.26
CA PRO A 6 11.67 6.34 6.71
C PRO A 6 11.65 4.90 7.20
N VAL A 7 12.34 4.65 8.31
CA VAL A 7 12.40 3.36 8.99
C VAL A 7 11.03 3.07 9.63
N HIS A 8 10.61 1.80 9.57
CA HIS A 8 9.32 1.24 10.00
C HIS A 8 8.85 1.60 11.44
N SER A 9 9.66 2.29 12.24
CA SER A 9 9.38 2.64 13.64
C SER A 9 9.21 4.16 13.88
N ASP A 10 9.02 4.95 12.84
CA ASP A 10 8.75 6.39 12.98
C ASP A 10 7.24 6.65 13.02
N HIS A 11 6.82 7.64 13.79
CA HIS A 11 5.42 8.13 13.91
C HIS A 11 4.82 8.64 12.58
N THR A 12 5.60 8.61 11.49
CA THR A 12 5.21 8.93 10.11
C THR A 12 4.91 7.69 9.27
N THR A 13 5.02 6.49 9.83
CA THR A 13 4.67 5.24 9.17
C THR A 13 3.17 5.22 8.92
N PRO A 14 2.71 5.19 7.65
CA PRO A 14 1.29 5.16 7.37
C PRO A 14 0.73 3.82 7.85
N THR A 15 -0.14 3.87 8.85
CA THR A 15 -0.88 2.70 9.35
C THR A 15 -2.25 2.64 8.71
N PHE A 16 -2.78 1.45 8.52
CA PHE A 16 -4.13 1.24 8.02
C PHE A 16 -4.91 0.35 8.98
N ASP A 17 -6.05 0.85 9.45
CA ASP A 17 -6.99 0.08 10.26
C ASP A 17 -7.98 -0.64 9.35
N ILE A 18 -7.97 -1.98 9.37
CA ILE A 18 -8.82 -2.84 8.52
C ILE A 18 -10.31 -2.53 8.69
N LYS A 19 -10.70 -2.03 9.87
CA LYS A 19 -12.08 -1.66 10.21
C LYS A 19 -12.49 -0.28 9.71
N GLN A 20 -11.55 0.52 9.20
CA GLN A 20 -11.80 1.85 8.68
C GLN A 20 -11.39 1.95 7.21
N PRO A 21 -12.29 1.61 6.29
CA PRO A 21 -11.99 1.59 4.85
C PRO A 21 -11.54 2.95 4.29
N ARG A 22 -11.91 4.06 4.97
CA ARG A 22 -11.49 5.42 4.65
C ARG A 22 -9.98 5.65 4.85
N GLU A 23 -9.39 4.95 5.81
CA GLU A 23 -7.94 5.03 6.07
C GLU A 23 -7.14 4.37 4.95
N LEU A 24 -7.71 3.39 4.23
CA LEU A 24 -7.03 2.72 3.11
C LEU A 24 -6.68 3.72 1.99
N ARG A 25 -7.60 4.64 1.70
CA ARG A 25 -7.38 5.71 0.71
C ARG A 25 -6.27 6.65 1.15
N ARG A 26 -6.25 7.02 2.44
CA ARG A 26 -5.24 7.90 3.01
C ARG A 26 -3.86 7.22 2.98
N TYR A 27 -3.79 5.97 3.43
CA TYR A 27 -2.62 5.11 3.36
C TYR A 27 -2.00 5.07 1.94
N PHE A 28 -2.81 4.78 0.92
CA PHE A 28 -2.30 4.77 -0.47
C PHE A 28 -1.87 6.15 -0.99
N THR A 29 -2.45 7.22 -0.46
CA THR A 29 -2.08 8.60 -0.80
C THR A 29 -0.73 8.96 -0.19
N ASP A 30 -0.52 8.60 1.07
CA ASP A 30 0.76 8.76 1.76
C ASP A 30 1.86 7.91 1.10
N LEU A 31 1.58 6.64 0.76
CA LEU A 31 2.49 5.79 -0.03
C LEU A 31 2.90 6.46 -1.34
N LYS A 32 1.94 7.02 -2.10
CA LYS A 32 2.25 7.71 -3.36
C LYS A 32 3.19 8.90 -3.14
N PHE A 33 3.00 9.64 -2.05
CA PHE A 33 3.90 10.73 -1.67
C PHE A 33 5.30 10.22 -1.35
N HIS A 34 5.43 9.13 -0.59
CA HIS A 34 6.71 8.49 -0.28
C HIS A 34 7.41 7.92 -1.52
N PHE A 35 6.69 7.29 -2.44
CA PHE A 35 7.23 6.82 -3.71
C PHE A 35 7.76 7.96 -4.56
N SER A 36 7.00 9.06 -4.67
CA SER A 36 7.43 10.26 -5.40
C SER A 36 8.70 10.85 -4.80
N ARG A 37 8.74 10.98 -3.46
CA ARG A 37 9.90 11.51 -2.73
C ARG A 37 11.15 10.65 -2.88
N SER A 38 10.97 9.33 -2.91
CA SER A 38 12.07 8.35 -2.99
C SER A 38 12.37 7.90 -4.43
N LYS A 39 11.63 8.43 -5.43
CA LYS A 39 11.73 8.11 -6.86
C LYS A 39 11.53 6.61 -7.18
N VAL A 40 10.72 5.91 -6.38
CA VAL A 40 10.37 4.51 -6.65
C VAL A 40 9.44 4.45 -7.85
N THR A 41 9.94 3.90 -8.95
CA THR A 41 9.19 3.78 -10.21
C THR A 41 8.74 2.36 -10.47
N ASN A 42 9.51 1.36 -10.00
CA ASN A 42 9.20 -0.06 -10.16
C ASN A 42 7.91 -0.44 -9.43
N ASP A 43 7.02 -1.16 -10.11
CA ASP A 43 5.78 -1.66 -9.52
C ASP A 43 6.04 -2.68 -8.40
N ASP A 44 7.03 -3.55 -8.58
CA ASP A 44 7.44 -4.55 -7.59
C ASP A 44 7.95 -3.92 -6.28
N GLU A 45 8.83 -2.91 -6.38
CA GLU A 45 9.28 -2.15 -5.22
C GLU A 45 8.11 -1.44 -4.51
N LYS A 46 7.15 -0.89 -5.26
CA LYS A 46 5.96 -0.26 -4.67
C LYS A 46 5.11 -1.27 -3.90
N LYS A 47 4.92 -2.48 -4.43
CA LYS A 47 4.20 -3.56 -3.73
C LYS A 47 4.93 -3.97 -2.46
N THR A 48 6.24 -4.16 -2.55
CA THR A 48 7.11 -4.52 -1.41
C THR A 48 7.04 -3.47 -0.32
N HIS A 49 7.20 -2.19 -0.67
CA HIS A 49 7.10 -1.10 0.28
C HIS A 49 5.70 -0.98 0.90
N ALA A 50 4.64 -1.20 0.13
CA ALA A 50 3.28 -1.20 0.66
C ALA A 50 3.11 -2.29 1.74
N CYS A 51 3.63 -3.49 1.51
CA CYS A 51 3.62 -4.54 2.53
C CYS A 51 4.52 -4.20 3.72
N HIS A 52 5.69 -3.59 3.48
CA HIS A 52 6.66 -3.24 4.51
C HIS A 52 6.16 -2.20 5.52
N PHE A 53 5.25 -1.30 5.16
CA PHE A 53 4.70 -0.32 6.12
C PHE A 53 3.52 -0.86 6.93
N LEU A 54 3.03 -2.06 6.61
CA LEU A 54 1.89 -2.67 7.29
C LEU A 54 2.34 -3.64 8.38
N ASN A 55 1.39 -3.98 9.24
CA ASN A 55 1.59 -5.03 10.23
C ASN A 55 1.74 -6.39 9.53
N VAL A 56 2.46 -7.32 10.17
CA VAL A 56 2.75 -8.66 9.62
C VAL A 56 1.48 -9.37 9.13
N ASP A 57 0.40 -9.39 9.91
CA ASP A 57 -0.85 -10.05 9.50
C ASP A 57 -1.46 -9.48 8.21
N THR A 58 -1.38 -8.15 8.03
CA THR A 58 -1.91 -7.48 6.84
C THR A 58 -0.96 -7.65 5.64
N CYS A 59 0.35 -7.67 5.89
CA CYS A 59 1.37 -7.98 4.91
C CYS A 59 1.15 -9.38 4.33
N GLU A 60 1.01 -10.39 5.19
CA GLU A 60 0.76 -11.79 4.76
C GLU A 60 -0.54 -11.91 3.95
N LEU A 61 -1.60 -11.20 4.35
CA LEU A 61 -2.86 -11.17 3.59
C LEU A 61 -2.66 -10.60 2.17
N TRP A 62 -1.82 -9.57 2.02
CA TRP A 62 -1.54 -8.94 0.74
C TRP A 62 -0.58 -9.77 -0.11
N GLU A 63 0.39 -10.44 0.51
CA GLU A 63 1.29 -11.38 -0.16
C GLU A 63 0.56 -12.62 -0.72
N PHE A 64 -0.56 -13.00 -0.10
CA PHE A 64 -1.44 -14.07 -0.59
C PHE A 64 -2.23 -13.70 -1.86
N LEU A 65 -2.27 -12.42 -2.24
CA LEU A 65 -2.92 -12.00 -3.48
C LEU A 65 -2.10 -12.43 -4.68
N ALA A 66 -2.74 -13.04 -5.67
CA ALA A 66 -2.10 -13.36 -6.94
C ALA A 66 -1.52 -12.10 -7.60
N GLU A 67 -2.15 -10.94 -7.38
CA GLU A 67 -1.72 -9.64 -7.87
C GLU A 67 -0.43 -9.13 -7.21
N TYR A 68 -0.07 -9.66 -6.04
CA TYR A 68 1.23 -9.41 -5.42
C TYR A 68 2.30 -10.31 -6.03
N THR A 69 2.05 -11.62 -6.07
CA THR A 69 3.01 -12.63 -6.54
C THR A 69 3.27 -12.57 -8.04
N ASP A 70 2.29 -12.12 -8.82
CA ASP A 70 2.39 -11.99 -10.28
C ASP A 70 3.11 -10.69 -10.66
N LEU A 71 4.28 -10.85 -11.28
CA LEU A 71 5.15 -9.78 -11.74
C LEU A 71 4.60 -9.07 -12.99
N GLU A 72 3.69 -9.68 -13.75
CA GLU A 72 3.01 -9.04 -14.87
C GLU A 72 1.90 -8.09 -14.38
N LYS A 73 1.45 -8.23 -13.13
CA LYS A 73 0.47 -7.33 -12.52
C LYS A 73 1.15 -6.07 -12.02
N THR A 74 0.67 -4.93 -12.51
CA THR A 74 1.10 -3.61 -12.03
C THR A 74 0.58 -3.31 -10.62
N TYR A 75 1.17 -2.29 -9.98
CA TYR A 75 0.74 -1.81 -8.67
C TYR A 75 -0.73 -1.37 -8.65
N ASN A 76 -1.26 -0.89 -9.77
CA ASN A 76 -2.68 -0.53 -9.88
C ASN A 76 -3.61 -1.74 -9.80
N ASN A 77 -3.24 -2.88 -10.39
CA ASN A 77 -4.02 -4.12 -10.27
C ASN A 77 -4.03 -4.62 -8.82
N PHE A 78 -2.88 -4.59 -8.16
CA PHE A 78 -2.74 -4.90 -6.74
C PHE A 78 -3.63 -4.00 -5.88
N LYS A 79 -3.58 -2.68 -6.09
CA LYS A 79 -4.43 -1.71 -5.40
C LYS A 79 -5.93 -2.00 -5.60
N ALA A 80 -6.33 -2.36 -6.82
CA ALA A 80 -7.72 -2.71 -7.12
C ALA A 80 -8.16 -4.01 -6.42
N ALA A 81 -7.29 -5.03 -6.36
CA ALA A 81 -7.55 -6.26 -5.61
C ALA A 81 -7.73 -5.98 -4.11
N ILE A 82 -6.89 -5.10 -3.53
CA ILE A 82 -7.02 -4.68 -2.14
C ILE A 82 -8.34 -3.92 -1.89
N TYR A 83 -8.76 -3.03 -2.80
CA TYR A 83 -10.07 -2.38 -2.66
C TYR A 83 -11.23 -3.37 -2.71
N LYS A 84 -11.11 -4.47 -3.47
CA LYS A 84 -12.10 -5.56 -3.48
C LYS A 84 -12.12 -6.36 -2.17
N LEU A 85 -10.97 -6.53 -1.51
CA LEU A 85 -10.89 -7.16 -0.17
C LEU A 85 -11.58 -6.30 0.90
N TYR A 86 -11.60 -4.99 0.72
CA TYR A 86 -12.18 -4.03 1.67
C TYR A 86 -13.33 -3.22 1.05
N PRO A 87 -14.49 -3.87 0.76
CA PRO A 87 -15.66 -3.19 0.23
C PRO A 87 -16.14 -2.12 1.23
N GLY A 88 -16.31 -0.88 0.75
CA GLY A 88 -16.58 0.31 1.58
C GLY A 88 -15.39 1.28 1.69
N ALA A 89 -14.20 0.88 1.21
CA ALA A 89 -13.05 1.78 1.03
C ALA A 89 -13.17 2.62 -0.24
N GLU A 90 -13.98 2.16 -1.20
CA GLU A 90 -14.50 3.01 -2.25
C GLU A 90 -15.56 3.91 -1.62
N GLU A 91 -15.38 5.23 -1.69
CA GLU A 91 -16.48 6.17 -1.46
C GLU A 91 -17.64 5.67 -2.30
N ASP A 92 -18.70 5.27 -1.61
CA ASP A 92 -20.06 5.48 -2.06
C ASP A 92 -20.13 6.92 -2.60
N LYS A 93 -19.85 7.07 -3.90
CA LYS A 93 -20.12 8.30 -4.64
C LYS A 93 -21.63 8.39 -4.70
N LYS A 94 -22.20 9.02 -3.68
CA LYS A 94 -23.55 9.57 -3.72
C LYS A 94 -23.59 10.78 -4.64
#